data_AF-A0A958QXK7-F1
#
_entry.id   AF-A0A958QXK7-F1
#
_cell.length_a   1.000
_cell.length_b   1.000
_cell.length_c   1.000
_cell.angle_alpha   90.00
_cell.angle_beta   90.00
_cell.angle_gamma   90.00
#
_symmetry.space_group_name_H-M   'P 1'
#
loop_
_entity.id
_entity.type
_entity.pdbx_description
1 polymer ?
#
loop_
_entity_poly.entity_id
_entity_poly.type
_entity_poly.pdbx_seq_one_letter_code
_entity_poly.pdbx_strand_id
1 'polypeptide(L)'
;MARKSIPSIGPSITKKEVDLVCEAARLGWYEQRSKHHDQFVAELKALTGRRYVLPTSHGTAAIHLALLALGVGPGDEVIVPDITWVDS
;
A
#
# COMPACT_ATOMS: atom_id res chain seq x y z
N MET A 1 37.26 -4.87 -18.05
CA MET A 1 36.27 -4.18 -17.19
C MET A 1 35.10 -5.13 -16.98
N ALA A 2 34.74 -5.43 -15.72
CA ALA A 2 33.56 -6.25 -15.43
C ALA A 2 32.29 -5.46 -15.80
N ARG A 3 31.37 -6.11 -16.53
CA ARG A 3 30.10 -5.50 -16.94
C ARG A 3 29.22 -5.31 -15.71
N LYS A 4 28.84 -4.07 -15.39
CA LYS A 4 27.98 -3.75 -14.24
C LYS A 4 26.57 -4.28 -14.53
N SER A 5 26.04 -5.12 -13.65
CA SER A 5 24.67 -5.64 -13.75
C SER A 5 23.66 -4.52 -13.47
N ILE A 6 22.60 -4.41 -14.28
CA ILE A 6 21.50 -3.45 -14.08
C ILE A 6 20.28 -4.27 -13.64
N PRO A 7 19.88 -4.20 -12.37
CA PRO A 7 18.69 -4.90 -11.89
C PRO A 7 17.42 -4.26 -12.49
N SER A 8 16.41 -5.08 -12.76
CA SER A 8 15.11 -4.63 -13.27
C SER A 8 14.23 -3.99 -12.21
N ILE A 9 14.40 -4.38 -10.95
CA ILE A 9 13.62 -3.88 -9.81
C ILE A 9 14.50 -3.73 -8.57
N GLY A 10 14.15 -2.79 -7.71
CA GLY A 10 14.78 -2.58 -6.41
C GLY A 10 13.99 -1.58 -5.58
N PRO A 11 14.10 -1.64 -4.25
CA PRO A 11 13.41 -0.69 -3.38
C PRO A 11 14.07 0.69 -3.48
N SER A 12 13.25 1.74 -3.54
CA SER A 12 13.72 3.12 -3.45
C SER A 12 13.67 3.57 -1.99
N ILE A 13 14.78 3.44 -1.27
CA ILE A 13 14.88 3.75 0.16
C ILE A 13 16.00 4.76 0.39
N THR A 14 15.68 5.85 1.06
CA THR A 14 16.60 6.90 1.47
C THR A 14 16.75 6.92 3.00
N LYS A 15 17.54 7.87 3.52
CA LYS A 15 17.63 8.10 4.97
C LYS A 15 16.27 8.42 5.60
N LYS A 16 15.35 9.06 4.86
CA LYS A 16 14.05 9.48 5.38
C LYS A 16 13.20 8.27 5.80
N GLU A 17 13.09 7.25 4.95
CA GLU A 17 12.31 6.05 5.27
C GLU A 17 12.89 5.32 6.49
N VAL A 18 14.23 5.23 6.57
CA VAL A 18 14.92 4.61 7.73
C VAL A 18 14.63 5.36 9.02
N ASP A 19 14.72 6.69 9.00
CA ASP A 19 14.49 7.52 10.19
C ASP A 19 13.03 7.43 10.65
N LEU A 20 12.05 7.44 9.73
CA LEU A 20 10.63 7.29 10.03
C LEU A 20 10.29 5.92 10.65
N VAL A 21 10.83 4.84 10.09
CA VAL A 21 10.64 3.49 10.65
C VAL A 21 11.27 3.38 12.04
N CYS A 22 12.47 3.96 12.23
CA CYS A 22 13.12 4.02 13.53
C CYS A 22 12.31 4.84 14.56
N GLU A 23 11.72 5.95 14.14
CA GLU A 23 10.84 6.76 14.99
C GLU A 23 9.60 5.96 15.38
N ALA A 24 8.93 5.35 14.41
CA ALA A 24 7.74 4.52 14.64
C ALA A 24 8.04 3.36 15.59
N ALA A 25 9.17 2.66 15.43
CA ALA A 25 9.56 1.57 16.31
C ALA A 25 9.86 2.02 17.75
N ARG A 26 10.34 3.25 17.95
CA ARG A 26 10.67 3.79 19.29
C ARG A 26 9.47 4.43 19.97
N LEU A 27 8.67 5.19 19.23
CA LEU A 27 7.66 6.11 19.78
C LEU A 27 6.24 5.74 19.38
N GLY A 28 6.03 4.89 18.38
CA GLY A 28 4.72 4.54 17.82
C GLY A 28 3.95 3.52 18.65
N TRP A 29 3.87 3.73 19.97
CA TRP A 29 3.18 2.85 20.91
C TRP A 29 2.04 3.57 21.63
N TYR A 30 1.09 2.81 22.16
CA TYR A 30 -0.04 3.31 22.97
C TYR A 30 -0.82 4.46 22.30
N GLU A 31 -0.80 5.66 22.86
CA GLU A 31 -1.49 6.85 22.34
C GLU A 31 -0.92 7.31 20.99
N GLN A 32 0.36 7.03 20.72
CA GLN A 32 1.07 7.44 19.50
C GLN A 32 1.03 6.38 18.40
N ARG A 33 0.39 5.22 18.64
CA ARG A 33 0.40 4.08 17.71
C ARG A 33 -0.10 4.40 16.30
N SER A 34 -1.02 5.36 16.15
CA SER A 34 -1.61 5.70 14.86
C SER A 34 -0.96 6.91 14.19
N LYS A 35 -0.01 7.60 14.84
CA LYS A 35 0.55 8.87 14.34
C LYS A 35 0.99 8.80 12.87
N HIS A 36 1.87 7.86 12.55
CA HIS A 36 2.40 7.69 11.19
C HIS A 36 1.33 7.17 10.21
N HIS A 37 0.42 6.33 10.68
CA HIS A 37 -0.70 5.82 9.89
C HIS A 37 -1.66 6.96 9.50
N ASP A 38 -2.05 7.80 10.45
CA ASP A 38 -3.02 8.88 10.24
C ASP A 38 -2.42 9.98 9.34
N GLN A 39 -1.11 10.24 9.48
CA GLN A 39 -0.36 11.09 8.56
C GLN A 39 -0.37 10.52 7.14
N PHE A 40 -0.05 9.23 6.97
CA PHE A 40 -0.09 8.56 5.67
C PHE A 40 -1.48 8.63 5.02
N VAL A 41 -2.54 8.42 5.79
CA VAL A 41 -3.93 8.56 5.31
C VAL A 41 -4.23 9.98 4.86
N ALA A 42 -3.82 10.99 5.64
CA ALA A 42 -4.06 12.39 5.29
C ALA A 42 -3.32 12.80 4.01
N GLU A 43 -2.06 12.42 3.87
CA GLU A 43 -1.25 12.67 2.67
C GLU A 43 -1.83 11.95 1.44
N LEU A 44 -2.24 10.68 1.60
CA LEU A 44 -2.81 9.91 0.51
C LEU A 44 -4.20 10.42 0.07
N LYS A 45 -5.01 10.94 1.01
CA LYS A 45 -6.25 11.66 0.67
C LYS A 45 -5.98 12.90 -0.18
N ALA A 46 -4.97 13.70 0.21
CA ALA A 46 -4.57 14.88 -0.54
C ALA A 46 -4.03 14.52 -1.93
N LEU A 47 -3.20 13.47 -2.02
CA LEU A 47 -2.62 12.99 -3.28
C LEU A 47 -3.69 12.48 -4.25
N THR A 48 -4.68 11.74 -3.77
CA THR A 48 -5.69 11.09 -4.61
C THR A 48 -6.95 11.94 -4.84
N GLY A 49 -7.13 13.02 -4.08
CA GLY A 49 -8.35 13.83 -4.09
C GLY A 49 -9.59 13.11 -3.57
N ARG A 50 -9.43 12.01 -2.82
CA ARG A 50 -10.55 11.20 -2.31
C ARG A 50 -10.92 11.58 -0.88
N ARG A 51 -12.22 11.54 -0.58
CA ARG A 51 -12.76 11.81 0.76
C ARG A 51 -12.32 10.77 1.78
N TYR A 52 -12.25 9.51 1.36
CA TYR A 52 -11.90 8.36 2.17
C TYR A 52 -10.73 7.60 1.54
N VAL A 53 -9.85 7.10 2.40
CA VAL A 53 -8.69 6.29 2.05
C VAL A 53 -8.54 5.24 3.15
N LEU A 54 -8.35 3.97 2.75
CA LEU A 54 -8.14 2.84 3.64
C LEU A 54 -6.84 2.13 3.23
N PRO A 55 -5.73 2.36 3.94
CA PRO A 55 -4.49 1.61 3.74
C PRO A 55 -4.69 0.13 4.09
N THR A 56 -4.13 -0.76 3.27
CA THR A 56 -4.08 -2.20 3.51
C THR A 56 -2.63 -2.69 3.55
N SER A 57 -2.42 -3.95 3.88
CA SER A 57 -1.10 -4.59 3.89
C SER A 57 -0.47 -4.70 2.49
N HIS A 58 -1.28 -4.88 1.44
CA HIS A 58 -0.87 -4.96 0.03
C HIS A 58 -2.08 -4.78 -0.92
N GLY A 59 -1.79 -4.75 -2.23
CA GLY A 59 -2.79 -4.51 -3.28
C GLY A 59 -3.91 -5.56 -3.36
N THR A 60 -3.58 -6.85 -3.21
CA THR A 60 -4.56 -7.96 -3.18
C THR A 60 -5.61 -7.77 -2.12
N ALA A 61 -5.18 -7.44 -0.89
CA ALA A 61 -6.09 -7.21 0.22
C ALA A 61 -6.99 -6.00 -0.07
N ALA A 62 -6.48 -4.96 -0.74
CA ALA A 62 -7.30 -3.82 -1.13
C ALA A 62 -8.38 -4.20 -2.15
N ILE A 63 -8.03 -4.94 -3.20
CA ILE A 63 -8.98 -5.37 -4.24
C ILE A 63 -10.02 -6.32 -3.65
N HIS A 64 -9.59 -7.30 -2.85
CA HIS A 64 -10.49 -8.24 -2.20
C HIS A 64 -11.47 -7.54 -1.26
N LEU A 65 -11.00 -6.62 -0.40
CA LEU A 65 -11.87 -5.84 0.48
C LEU A 65 -12.83 -4.94 -0.32
N ALA A 66 -12.40 -4.39 -1.46
CA ALA A 66 -13.26 -3.59 -2.32
C ALA A 66 -14.41 -4.43 -2.91
N LEU A 67 -14.13 -5.63 -3.41
CA LEU A 67 -15.15 -6.55 -3.94
C LEU A 67 -16.13 -7.00 -2.85
N LEU A 68 -15.62 -7.34 -1.66
CA LEU A 68 -16.47 -7.66 -0.51
C LEU A 68 -17.37 -6.48 -0.10
N ALA A 69 -16.83 -5.26 -0.08
CA ALA A 69 -17.60 -4.06 0.23
C ALA A 69 -18.69 -3.75 -0.82
N LEU A 70 -18.48 -4.17 -2.08
CA LEU A 70 -19.47 -4.08 -3.15
C LEU A 70 -20.51 -5.21 -3.11
N GLY A 71 -20.31 -6.24 -2.26
CA GLY A 71 -21.22 -7.37 -2.13
C GLY A 71 -21.05 -8.45 -3.20
N VAL A 72 -19.94 -8.46 -3.92
CA VAL A 72 -19.64 -9.48 -4.94
C VAL A 72 -19.55 -10.86 -4.27
N GLY A 73 -20.26 -11.83 -4.83
CA GLY A 73 -20.37 -13.17 -4.27
C GLY A 73 -20.54 -14.28 -5.31
N PRO A 74 -20.89 -15.50 -4.86
CA PRO A 74 -21.08 -16.64 -5.74
C PRO A 74 -22.16 -16.38 -6.80
N GLY A 75 -21.81 -16.58 -8.07
CA GLY A 75 -22.70 -16.36 -9.21
C GLY A 75 -22.58 -14.98 -9.87
N ASP A 76 -21.84 -14.04 -9.26
CA ASP A 76 -21.56 -12.75 -9.88
C ASP A 76 -20.40 -12.83 -10.89
N GLU A 77 -20.49 -12.02 -11.95
CA GLU A 77 -19.43 -11.89 -12.95
C GLU A 77 -18.66 -10.57 -12.78
N VAL A 78 -17.33 -10.65 -12.80
CA VAL A 78 -16.44 -9.48 -12.73
C VAL A 78 -15.57 -9.46 -13.99
N ILE A 79 -15.77 -8.44 -14.82
CA ILE A 79 -14.99 -8.27 -16.06
C ILE A 79 -13.57 -7.82 -15.70
N VAL A 80 -12.57 -8.53 -16.22
CA VAL A 80 -11.15 -8.21 -16.08
C VAL A 80 -10.47 -8.13 -17.45
N PRO A 81 -9.38 -7.35 -17.60
CA PRO A 81 -8.58 -7.37 -18.82
C PRO A 81 -7.94 -8.75 -19.05
N ASP A 82 -7.79 -9.13 -20.33
CA ASP A 82 -7.10 -10.37 -20.73
C ASP A 82 -5.62 -10.37 -20.32
N ILE A 83 -4.99 -9.19 -20.28
CA ILE A 83 -3.58 -9.01 -19.89
C ILE A 83 -3.53 -8.18 -18.60
N THR A 84 -3.27 -8.85 -17.48
CA THR A 84 -3.08 -8.23 -16.17
C THR A 84 -2.21 -9.14 -15.28
N TRP A 85 -1.87 -8.68 -14.08
CA TRP A 85 -1.22 -9.51 -13.07
C TRP A 85 -2.24 -10.41 -12.38
N VAL A 86 -1.95 -11.72 -12.31
CA VAL A 86 -2.63 -12.61 -11.38
C VAL A 86 -2.10 -12.33 -9.98
N ASP A 87 -3.02 -12.20 -9.03
CA ASP A 87 -2.66 -11.93 -7.65
C ASP A 87 -2.07 -13.17 -6.96
N SER A 88 -1.23 -12.98 -5.94
CA SER A 88 -0.60 -14.07 -5.16
C SER A 88 -1.28 -14.31 -3.81
#